data_AF-A0A1Q8HW14-F1
#
_entry.id   AF-A0A1Q8HW14-F1
#
_cell.length_a   1.000
_cell.length_b   1.000
_cell.length_c   1.000
_cell.angle_alpha   90.00
_cell.angle_beta   90.00
_cell.angle_gamma   90.00
#
_symmetry.space_group_name_H-M   'P 1'
#
loop_
_entity.id
_entity.type
_entity.pdbx_description
1 polymer ?
#
loop_
_entity_poly.entity_id
_entity_poly.type
_entity_poly.pdbx_seq_one_letter_code
_entity_poly.pdbx_strand_id
1 'polypeptide(L)'
;MSTTSTAAAFRPARLTSSPKRLIRRLRHEERGVLDIELIGFVPILVLVTMFLVQGFLAVSTVTSVSAAARDGARAAMLGRSPEQAAHEALPDWVRLESVSDGCGSGHCVQVTARVPIGIPAITSEHLTVTRTAYFPEG
;
A
#
# COMPACT_ATOMS: atom_id res chain seq x y z
N MET A 1 -56.60 -8.73 76.95
CA MET A 1 -55.27 -8.18 77.32
C MET A 1 -54.23 -9.01 76.58
N SER A 2 -53.74 -8.50 75.45
CA SER A 2 -52.40 -7.88 75.33
C SER A 2 -51.31 -8.97 75.34
N THR A 3 -50.37 -9.11 74.39
CA THR A 3 -49.95 -8.36 73.20
C THR A 3 -48.94 -9.26 72.46
N THR A 4 -48.99 -9.23 71.12
CA THR A 4 -47.86 -9.15 70.17
C THR A 4 -46.57 -9.94 70.44
N SER A 5 -46.17 -10.79 69.48
CA SER A 5 -44.84 -10.66 68.83
C SER A 5 -44.72 -11.61 67.64
N THR A 6 -44.87 -11.06 66.43
CA THR A 6 -44.62 -11.76 65.17
C THR A 6 -43.12 -11.65 64.85
N ALA A 7 -42.36 -12.71 65.09
CA ALA A 7 -40.97 -12.81 64.67
C ALA A 7 -40.92 -13.29 63.20
N ALA A 8 -40.88 -12.35 62.26
CA ALA A 8 -40.64 -12.65 60.85
C ALA A 8 -39.17 -13.07 60.67
N ALA A 9 -38.95 -14.34 60.34
CA ALA A 9 -37.63 -14.89 60.05
C ALA A 9 -37.07 -14.30 58.76
N PHE A 10 -36.10 -13.39 58.88
CA PHE A 10 -35.34 -12.86 57.75
C PHE A 10 -34.39 -13.96 57.24
N ARG A 11 -34.71 -14.56 56.09
CA ARG A 11 -33.84 -15.51 55.39
C ARG A 11 -32.85 -14.73 54.53
N PRO A 12 -31.53 -14.73 54.82
CA PRO A 12 -30.58 -14.15 53.89
C PRO A 12 -30.49 -15.07 52.68
N ALA A 13 -30.96 -14.60 51.52
CA ALA A 13 -30.70 -15.24 50.25
C ALA A 13 -29.18 -15.21 50.02
N ARG A 14 -28.50 -16.32 50.30
CA ARG A 14 -27.09 -16.51 50.01
C ARG A 14 -26.95 -16.53 48.48
N LEU A 15 -26.63 -15.39 47.89
CA LEU A 15 -26.22 -15.26 46.50
C LEU A 15 -24.87 -15.96 46.33
N THR A 16 -24.89 -17.28 46.19
CA THR A 16 -23.72 -18.05 45.75
C THR A 16 -23.58 -17.82 44.25
N SER A 17 -23.12 -16.62 43.86
CA SER A 17 -22.67 -16.40 42.49
C SER A 17 -21.45 -17.31 42.30
N SER A 18 -21.58 -18.32 41.45
CA SER A 18 -20.48 -19.26 41.24
C SER A 18 -19.31 -18.49 40.63
N PRO A 19 -18.12 -18.45 41.26
CA PRO A 19 -16.97 -17.69 40.75
C PRO A 19 -16.55 -18.14 39.35
N LYS A 20 -16.87 -19.40 38.99
CA LYS A 20 -16.70 -19.96 37.64
C LYS A 20 -17.44 -19.19 36.54
N ARG A 21 -18.61 -18.59 36.83
CA ARG A 21 -19.36 -17.79 35.86
C ARG A 21 -18.75 -16.41 35.64
N LEU A 22 -18.22 -15.79 36.70
CA LEU A 22 -17.56 -14.49 36.63
C LEU A 22 -16.24 -14.61 35.87
N ILE A 23 -15.41 -15.61 36.21
CA ILE A 23 -14.14 -15.89 35.52
C ILE A 23 -14.40 -16.21 34.03
N ARG A 24 -15.46 -16.96 33.71
CA ARG A 24 -15.82 -17.24 32.31
C ARG A 24 -16.26 -16.00 31.54
N ARG A 25 -16.93 -15.03 32.18
CA ARG A 25 -17.29 -13.74 31.56
C ARG A 25 -16.05 -12.88 31.34
N LEU A 26 -15.20 -12.70 32.35
CA LEU A 26 -13.95 -11.95 32.24
C LEU A 26 -13.06 -12.53 31.12
N ARG A 27 -12.90 -13.85 31.06
CA ARG A 27 -12.09 -14.52 30.03
C ARG A 27 -12.73 -14.50 28.63
N HIS A 28 -14.02 -14.18 28.52
CA HIS A 28 -14.71 -13.98 27.24
C HIS A 28 -14.63 -12.51 26.80
N GLU A 29 -14.68 -11.57 27.75
CA GLU A 29 -14.46 -10.15 27.52
C GLU A 29 -13.01 -9.85 27.13
N GLU A 30 -12.01 -10.50 27.76
CA GLU A 30 -10.59 -10.36 27.37
C GLU A 30 -10.30 -10.84 25.94
N ARG A 31 -11.03 -11.85 25.45
CA ARG A 31 -10.90 -12.33 24.06
C ARG A 31 -11.55 -11.37 23.07
N GLY A 32 -12.69 -10.76 23.44
CA GLY A 32 -13.38 -9.78 22.61
C GLY A 32 -12.67 -8.42 22.55
N VAL A 33 -11.98 -8.01 23.62
CA VAL A 33 -11.20 -6.77 23.65
C VAL A 33 -9.95 -6.87 22.78
N LEU A 34 -9.25 -8.02 22.79
CA LEU A 34 -8.09 -8.22 21.93
C LEU A 34 -8.48 -8.29 20.44
N ASP A 35 -9.61 -8.92 20.12
CA ASP A 35 -10.09 -9.06 18.74
C ASP A 35 -10.60 -7.72 18.17
N ILE A 36 -11.22 -6.86 18.99
CA ILE A 36 -11.72 -5.56 18.52
C ILE A 36 -10.60 -4.54 18.29
N GLU A 37 -9.51 -4.60 19.07
CA GLU A 37 -8.29 -3.81 18.80
C GLU A 37 -7.60 -4.25 17.51
N LEU A 38 -7.54 -5.56 17.25
CA LEU A 38 -6.95 -6.10 16.02
C LEU A 38 -7.76 -5.68 14.78
N ILE A 39 -9.09 -5.69 14.84
CA ILE A 39 -9.96 -5.21 13.75
C ILE A 39 -9.75 -3.72 13.46
N GLY A 40 -9.41 -2.91 14.48
CA GLY A 40 -9.02 -1.51 14.27
C GLY A 40 -7.60 -1.34 13.71
N PHE A 41 -6.65 -2.19 14.13
CA PHE A 41 -5.24 -2.07 13.74
C PHE A 41 -4.95 -2.61 12.33
N VAL A 42 -5.57 -3.71 11.94
CA VAL A 42 -5.40 -4.33 10.62
C VAL A 42 -5.64 -3.36 9.46
N PRO A 43 -6.76 -2.62 9.37
CA PRO A 43 -6.98 -1.68 8.27
C PRO A 43 -5.95 -0.55 8.26
N ILE A 44 -5.50 -0.07 9.43
CA ILE A 44 -4.41 0.92 9.52
C ILE A 44 -3.12 0.34 8.95
N LEU A 45 -2.76 -0.89 9.33
CA LEU A 45 -1.56 -1.55 8.83
C LEU A 45 -1.63 -1.78 7.31
N VAL A 46 -2.79 -2.16 6.78
CA VAL A 46 -3.04 -2.27 5.33
C VAL A 46 -2.82 -0.93 4.65
N LEU A 47 -3.37 0.17 5.17
CA LEU A 47 -3.19 1.51 4.60
C LEU A 47 -1.72 1.94 4.62
N VAL A 48 -1.01 1.74 5.73
CA VAL A 48 0.42 2.05 5.85
C VAL A 48 1.24 1.24 4.84
N THR A 49 0.99 -0.07 4.77
CA THR A 49 1.69 -0.95 3.82
C THR A 49 1.40 -0.52 2.37
N MET A 50 0.16 -0.16 2.06
CA MET A 50 -0.22 0.34 0.74
C MET A 50 0.54 1.64 0.40
N PHE A 51 0.63 2.58 1.34
CA PHE A 51 1.40 3.81 1.15
C PHE A 51 2.89 3.53 0.93
N LEU A 52 3.47 2.59 1.66
CA LEU A 52 4.87 2.19 1.46
C LEU A 52 5.11 1.57 0.09
N VAL A 53 4.22 0.66 -0.35
CA VAL A 53 4.28 0.06 -1.69
C VAL A 53 4.15 1.13 -2.76
N GLN A 54 3.20 2.06 -2.64
CA GLN A 54 3.02 3.15 -3.59
C GLN A 54 4.25 4.07 -3.64
N GLY A 55 4.83 4.42 -2.49
CA GLY A 55 6.06 5.21 -2.42
C GLY A 55 7.24 4.49 -3.08
N PHE A 56 7.39 3.19 -2.85
CA PHE A 56 8.43 2.37 -3.48
C PHE A 56 8.27 2.30 -5.01
N LEU A 57 7.05 2.08 -5.50
CA LEU A 57 6.75 2.06 -6.93
C LEU A 57 7.03 3.41 -7.60
N ALA A 58 6.71 4.52 -6.93
CA ALA A 58 7.01 5.87 -7.43
C ALA A 58 8.52 6.08 -7.60
N VAL A 59 9.33 5.73 -6.60
CA VAL A 59 10.80 5.88 -6.65
C VAL A 59 11.43 4.95 -7.70
N SER A 60 11.04 3.68 -7.71
CA SER A 60 11.58 2.68 -8.65
C SER A 60 11.26 2.98 -10.11
N THR A 61 10.17 3.71 -10.39
CA THR A 61 9.88 4.16 -11.74
C THR A 61 10.88 5.17 -12.23
N VAL A 62 11.20 6.19 -11.43
CA VAL A 62 12.15 7.23 -11.84
C VAL A 62 13.50 6.62 -12.22
N THR A 63 13.95 5.63 -11.45
CA THR A 63 15.19 4.90 -11.75
C THR A 63 15.07 4.07 -13.02
N SER A 64 13.97 3.35 -13.21
CA SER A 64 13.73 2.51 -14.40
C SER A 64 13.63 3.33 -15.69
N VAL A 65 12.89 4.44 -15.69
CA VAL A 65 12.75 5.33 -16.86
C VAL A 65 14.08 6.00 -17.20
N SER A 66 14.87 6.35 -16.19
CA SER A 66 16.22 6.90 -16.41
C SER A 66 17.19 5.87 -16.99
N ALA A 67 17.03 4.58 -16.64
CA ALA A 67 17.81 3.50 -17.27
C ALA A 67 17.39 3.30 -18.72
N ALA A 68 16.08 3.20 -18.98
CA ALA A 68 15.52 3.09 -20.32
C ALA A 68 15.96 4.22 -21.26
N ALA A 69 16.00 5.48 -20.79
CA ALA A 69 16.50 6.59 -21.59
C ALA A 69 17.98 6.45 -21.98
N ARG A 70 18.82 5.94 -21.07
CA ARG A 70 20.26 5.71 -21.35
C ARG A 70 20.48 4.54 -22.29
N ASP A 71 19.73 3.45 -22.11
CA ASP A 71 19.83 2.28 -22.98
C ASP A 71 19.28 2.57 -24.38
N GLY A 72 18.18 3.34 -24.47
CA GLY A 72 17.67 3.89 -25.73
C GLY A 72 18.70 4.77 -26.44
N ALA A 73 19.38 5.67 -25.72
CA ALA A 73 20.45 6.49 -26.30
C ALA A 73 21.64 5.65 -26.80
N ARG A 74 22.03 4.61 -26.06
CA ARG A 74 23.07 3.67 -26.51
C ARG A 74 22.63 2.88 -27.76
N ALA A 75 21.37 2.47 -27.84
CA ALA A 75 20.85 1.78 -29.00
C ALA A 75 20.83 2.69 -30.24
N ALA A 76 20.40 3.95 -30.08
CA ALA A 76 20.42 4.96 -31.14
C ALA A 76 21.83 5.15 -31.71
N MET A 77 22.83 5.25 -30.84
CA MET A 77 24.25 5.36 -31.21
C MET A 77 24.77 4.16 -32.01
N LEU A 78 24.20 2.97 -31.80
CA LEU A 78 24.56 1.75 -32.52
C LEU A 78 23.71 1.52 -33.78
N GLY A 79 22.87 2.49 -34.17
CA GLY A 79 21.93 2.35 -35.29
C GLY A 79 20.82 1.32 -35.05
N ARG A 80 20.54 0.98 -33.78
CA ARG A 80 19.46 0.08 -33.36
C ARG A 80 18.23 0.88 -32.94
N SER A 81 17.07 0.22 -32.86
CA SER A 81 15.81 0.85 -32.44
C SER A 81 15.87 1.32 -30.97
N PRO A 82 15.76 2.63 -30.69
CA PRO A 82 15.77 3.16 -29.32
C PRO A 82 14.53 2.74 -28.51
N GLU A 83 13.40 2.60 -29.20
CA GLU A 83 12.12 2.22 -28.61
C GLU A 83 12.14 0.80 -28.04
N GLN A 84 12.72 -0.16 -28.78
CA GLN A 84 12.82 -1.54 -28.32
C GLN A 84 13.77 -1.66 -27.13
N ALA A 85 14.91 -0.98 -27.16
CA ALA A 85 15.86 -0.97 -26.04
C ALA A 85 15.26 -0.32 -24.79
N ALA A 86 14.51 0.78 -24.94
CA ALA A 86 13.80 1.41 -23.83
C ALA A 86 12.69 0.50 -23.27
N HIS A 87 12.01 -0.28 -24.13
CA HIS A 87 10.99 -1.24 -23.70
C HIS A 87 11.59 -2.40 -22.90
N GLU A 88 12.70 -2.99 -23.36
CA GLU A 88 13.39 -4.08 -22.67
C GLU A 88 13.99 -3.65 -21.32
N ALA A 89 14.34 -2.37 -21.17
CA ALA A 89 14.85 -1.81 -19.93
C ALA A 89 13.77 -1.48 -18.89
N LEU A 90 12.49 -1.42 -19.30
CA LEU A 90 11.38 -1.17 -18.38
C LEU A 90 10.83 -2.47 -17.79
N PRO A 91 10.51 -2.50 -16.49
CA PRO A 91 9.89 -3.67 -15.89
C PRO A 91 8.42 -3.81 -16.33
N ASP A 92 7.90 -5.06 -16.40
CA ASP A 92 6.57 -5.39 -16.96
C ASP A 92 5.37 -4.60 -16.38
N TRP A 93 5.50 -4.13 -15.14
CA TRP A 93 4.46 -3.37 -14.44
C TRP A 93 4.47 -1.86 -14.78
N VAL A 94 5.51 -1.37 -15.47
CA VAL A 94 5.61 0.00 -15.97
C VAL A 94 5.23 0.01 -17.45
N ARG A 95 4.25 0.83 -17.82
CA ARG A 95 3.82 0.93 -19.23
C ARG A 95 4.61 2.03 -19.91
N LEU A 96 5.36 1.65 -20.95
CA LEU A 96 5.98 2.62 -21.85
C LEU A 96 4.90 3.42 -22.57
N GLU A 97 4.95 4.74 -22.49
CA GLU A 97 3.94 5.63 -23.08
C GLU A 97 4.43 6.22 -24.39
N SER A 98 5.67 6.71 -24.43
CA SER A 98 6.29 7.19 -25.66
C SER A 98 7.82 7.20 -25.56
N VAL A 99 8.45 6.98 -26.70
CA VAL A 99 9.88 7.21 -26.91
C VAL A 99 10.02 8.19 -28.06
N SER A 100 10.75 9.27 -27.86
CA SER A 100 11.03 10.28 -28.89
C SER A 100 12.53 10.52 -28.97
N ASP A 101 13.04 10.62 -30.18
CA ASP A 101 14.44 10.96 -30.50
C ASP A 101 14.60 12.43 -30.91
N GLY A 102 13.51 13.21 -30.91
CA GLY A 102 13.49 14.62 -31.32
C GLY A 102 13.57 15.61 -30.16
N CYS A 103 14.72 15.80 -29.52
CA CYS A 103 14.92 16.83 -28.47
C CYS A 103 15.55 18.11 -29.01
N GLY A 104 14.95 18.68 -30.06
CA GLY A 104 15.44 19.91 -30.67
C GLY A 104 16.70 19.69 -31.51
N SER A 105 17.74 20.50 -31.28
CA SER A 105 18.92 20.59 -32.15
C SER A 105 20.05 19.60 -31.83
N GLY A 106 19.84 18.62 -30.96
CA GLY A 106 20.86 17.66 -30.56
C GLY A 106 20.34 16.23 -30.55
N HIS A 107 21.26 15.27 -30.56
CA HIS A 107 20.92 13.85 -30.49
C HIS A 107 20.54 13.45 -29.08
N CYS A 108 19.34 12.90 -28.93
CA CYS A 108 18.80 12.52 -27.64
C CYS A 108 17.87 11.32 -27.75
N VAL A 109 17.53 10.75 -26.60
CA VAL A 109 16.36 9.89 -26.47
C VAL A 109 15.58 10.32 -25.23
N GLN A 110 14.31 10.64 -25.42
CA GLN A 110 13.33 10.96 -24.39
C GLN A 110 12.39 9.77 -24.21
N VAL A 111 12.36 9.23 -23.00
CA VAL A 111 11.48 8.13 -22.61
C VAL A 111 10.44 8.65 -21.63
N THR A 112 9.18 8.40 -21.95
CA THR A 112 8.04 8.67 -21.10
C THR A 112 7.42 7.35 -20.70
N ALA A 113 7.31 7.10 -19.41
CA ALA A 113 6.64 5.92 -18.90
C ALA A 113 5.59 6.27 -17.86
N ARG A 114 4.59 5.41 -17.77
CA ARG A 114 3.42 5.58 -16.94
C ARG A 114 3.37 4.53 -15.85
N VAL A 115 3.15 4.99 -14.63
CA VAL A 115 2.98 4.13 -13.45
C VAL A 115 1.53 4.18 -13.01
N PRO A 116 0.89 3.03 -12.81
CA PRO A 116 -0.38 3.00 -12.10
C PRO A 116 -0.10 3.32 -10.62
N ILE A 117 -0.50 4.50 -10.15
CA ILE A 117 -0.46 4.82 -8.71
C ILE A 117 -1.87 4.68 -8.15
N GLY A 118 -2.01 3.87 -7.10
CA GLY A 118 -3.26 3.73 -6.35
C GLY A 118 -3.88 2.32 -6.38
N ILE A 119 -5.14 2.21 -5.96
CA ILE A 119 -5.89 0.94 -5.95
C ILE A 119 -6.50 0.77 -7.35
N PRO A 120 -6.17 -0.28 -8.12
CA PRO A 120 -6.63 -0.47 -9.51
C PRO A 120 -8.16 -0.41 -9.68
N ALA A 121 -8.90 -0.68 -8.60
CA ALA A 121 -10.37 -0.70 -8.57
C ALA A 121 -11.04 0.64 -8.20
N ILE A 122 -10.30 1.66 -7.73
CA ILE A 122 -10.89 2.89 -7.15
C ILE A 122 -10.24 4.17 -7.71
N THR A 123 -8.96 4.15 -8.07
CA THR A 123 -8.22 5.37 -8.45
C THR A 123 -7.48 5.17 -9.78
N SER A 124 -7.76 6.01 -10.77
CA SER A 124 -7.11 6.00 -12.08
C SER A 124 -6.02 7.09 -12.21
N GLU A 125 -5.35 7.44 -11.12
CA GLU A 125 -4.28 8.45 -11.14
C GLU A 125 -2.99 7.82 -11.66
N HIS A 126 -2.71 8.10 -12.92
CA HIS A 126 -1.49 7.65 -13.57
C HIS A 126 -0.43 8.74 -13.42
N LEU A 127 0.72 8.39 -12.83
CA LEU A 127 1.85 9.30 -12.79
C LEU A 127 2.71 9.06 -14.03
N THR A 128 2.84 10.10 -14.85
CA THR A 128 3.71 10.09 -16.03
C THR A 128 5.09 10.62 -15.66
N VAL A 129 6.12 9.82 -15.90
CA VAL A 129 7.53 10.19 -15.68
C VAL A 129 8.21 10.30 -17.03
N THR A 130 8.75 11.48 -17.32
CA THR A 130 9.51 11.76 -18.55
C THR A 130 10.98 11.98 -18.21
N ARG A 131 11.89 11.29 -18.89
CA ARG A 131 13.34 11.52 -18.77
C ARG A 131 14.02 11.51 -20.13
N THR A 132 14.99 12.40 -20.29
CA THR A 132 15.77 12.58 -21.52
C THR A 132 17.24 12.28 -21.26
N ALA A 133 17.87 11.57 -22.19
CA ALA A 133 19.32 11.34 -22.23
C ALA A 133 19.90 11.94 -23.53
N TYR A 134 20.99 12.70 -23.41
CA TYR A 134 21.70 13.29 -24.55
C TYR A 134 22.98 12.49 -24.84
N PHE A 135 23.38 12.46 -26.12
CA PHE A 135 24.60 11.76 -26.53
C PHE A 135 25.40 12.58 -27.57
N PRO A 136 26.75 12.54 -27.54
CA PRO A 136 27.61 13.28 -28.46
C PRO A 136 27.64 12.65 -29.85
N GLU A 137 28.02 13.41 -30.89
CA GLU A 137 28.33 12.81 -32.19
C GLU A 137 29.62 11.98 -32.11
N GLY A 138 29.58 10.76 -32.68
CA GLY A 138 30.71 9.82 -32.74
C GLY A 138 31.51 9.93 -34.02
#